data_AF-A0A537AV90-F1
#
_entry.id   AF-A0A537AV90-F1
#
_cell.length_a   1.000
_cell.length_b   1.000
_cell.length_c   1.000
_cell.angle_alpha   90.00
_cell.angle_beta   90.00
_cell.angle_gamma   90.00
#
_symmetry.space_group_name_H-M   'P 1'
#
loop_
_entity.id
_entity.type
_entity.pdbx_description
1 polymer ?
#
loop_
_entity_poly.entity_id
_entity_poly.type
_entity_poly.pdbx_seq_one_letter_code
_entity_poly.pdbx_strand_id
1 'polypeptide(L)'
;MPPRSGACGPWRTAPIAVLMFVSTLGILVTLHVTSGDTVSIAIVAVALYGLSVASERPVVGAALTGLCAAALALSRGPLLAAGLLAGCILGLALCTSCRRRWLAMSVCTACALGLAAAVALWKLPDGSGPLGLRWLHTLGSTAAPLTRGDGIWLLRNASWYVWPLWPLAAWSLYAWRRHLGAAHIALPASVLAGLALALGAAAPLDESKLVLTIAPLAVLAAFGFPTLRRTLEQWFDWFAIAAYTLFIAFVWAYFLALITGSPRAMAASVLRLIPGHRPGNSMLPLVLALAVTGLWVALIVWRVRRRPALLWRGAFLSAAGMTALWLVAVTLFLPAADYNRSYRVLARQIGQKVPAGECVVAAGVSPSMRAVIAFYGNVHFAPDGGSSACRLALQPQYRRSGAAPPPLDPAGSWDLVWEGQRPTRADESWRLWRLAQPAP
;
A
#
# COMPACT_ATOMS: atom_id res chain seq x y z
N MET A 1 14.99 -17.69 31.22
CA MET A 1 15.47 -16.47 31.88
C MET A 1 14.55 -15.34 31.49
N PRO A 2 13.92 -14.63 32.43
CA PRO A 2 13.26 -13.36 32.10
C PRO A 2 14.33 -12.42 31.51
N PRO A 3 14.00 -11.56 30.53
CA PRO A 3 14.90 -10.47 30.18
C PRO A 3 15.17 -9.66 31.45
N ARG A 4 16.46 -9.41 31.73
CA ARG A 4 16.87 -8.60 32.89
C ARG A 4 16.08 -7.30 32.88
N SER A 5 15.49 -6.97 34.01
CA SER A 5 14.60 -5.82 34.28
C SER A 5 15.19 -4.43 34.01
N GLY A 6 16.37 -4.32 33.37
CA GLY A 6 16.98 -3.08 32.90
C GLY A 6 16.98 -2.89 31.38
N ALA A 7 16.47 -3.84 30.57
CA ALA A 7 16.51 -3.75 29.10
C ALA A 7 15.33 -2.98 28.47
N CYS A 8 14.22 -2.81 29.19
CA CYS A 8 13.03 -2.09 28.73
C CYS A 8 13.01 -0.64 29.24
N GLY A 9 13.96 0.18 28.78
CA GLY A 9 13.76 1.63 28.83
C GLY A 9 12.84 2.06 27.68
N PRO A 10 11.72 2.78 27.92
CA PRO A 10 10.79 3.20 26.86
C PRO A 10 11.45 4.02 25.74
N TRP A 11 12.57 4.68 26.06
CA TRP A 11 13.39 5.48 25.15
C TRP A 11 14.09 4.67 24.04
N ARG A 12 14.15 3.33 24.15
CA ARG A 12 14.93 2.48 23.21
C ARG A 12 14.08 1.73 22.20
N THR A 13 12.80 1.45 22.47
CA THR A 13 11.95 0.62 21.61
C THR A 13 11.20 1.43 20.55
N ALA A 14 10.78 2.66 20.86
CA ALA A 14 10.07 3.52 19.91
C ALA A 14 10.90 3.81 18.62
N PRO A 15 12.20 4.14 18.69
CA PRO A 15 13.02 4.28 17.49
C PRO A 15 13.11 2.98 16.67
N ILE A 16 13.15 1.82 17.32
CA ILE A 16 13.22 0.52 16.63
C ILE A 16 11.94 0.28 15.83
N ALA A 17 10.76 0.61 16.37
CA ALA A 17 9.50 0.47 15.64
C ALA A 17 9.49 1.29 14.34
N VAL A 18 9.95 2.55 14.41
CA VAL A 18 10.05 3.43 13.23
C VAL A 18 11.07 2.92 12.23
N LEU A 19 12.25 2.50 12.68
CA LEU A 19 13.30 1.97 11.81
C LEU A 19 12.85 0.67 11.13
N MET A 20 12.19 -0.23 11.87
CA MET A 20 11.64 -1.47 11.31
C MET A 20 10.53 -1.19 10.31
N PHE A 21 9.64 -0.23 10.61
CA PHE A 21 8.64 0.27 9.66
C PHE A 21 9.31 0.72 8.36
N VAL A 22 10.27 1.65 8.42
CA VAL A 22 11.00 2.18 7.25
C VAL A 22 11.72 1.06 6.46
N SER A 23 12.19 0.02 7.13
CA SER A 23 12.87 -1.11 6.47
C SER A 23 11.94 -2.11 5.78
N THR A 24 10.62 -1.91 5.83
CA THR A 24 9.65 -2.85 5.27
C THR A 24 9.56 -2.71 3.75
N LEU A 25 9.57 -3.83 3.02
CA LEU A 25 9.54 -3.80 1.55
C LEU A 25 8.20 -3.30 1.00
N GLY A 26 7.08 -3.74 1.58
CA GLY A 26 5.74 -3.43 1.09
C GLY A 26 5.35 -1.94 1.11
N ILE A 27 6.00 -1.13 1.96
CA ILE A 27 5.72 0.31 2.04
C ILE A 27 6.44 1.15 0.99
N LEU A 28 7.49 0.61 0.33
CA LEU A 28 8.37 1.39 -0.55
C LEU A 28 7.59 2.14 -1.63
N VAL A 29 6.82 1.42 -2.43
CA VAL A 29 6.04 2.03 -3.51
C VAL A 29 4.82 2.74 -2.93
N THR A 30 4.15 2.12 -1.96
CA THR A 30 2.90 2.62 -1.40
C THR A 30 3.04 4.02 -0.79
N LEU A 31 4.14 4.32 -0.10
CA LEU A 31 4.38 5.64 0.50
C LEU A 31 4.76 6.72 -0.52
N HIS A 32 5.18 6.34 -1.73
CA HIS A 32 5.64 7.27 -2.77
C HIS A 32 4.65 7.43 -3.92
N VAL A 33 3.47 6.82 -3.81
CA VAL A 33 2.37 6.96 -4.76
C VAL A 33 1.17 7.57 -4.04
N THR A 34 0.42 8.43 -4.71
CA THR A 34 -0.82 9.00 -4.19
C THR A 34 -1.89 7.91 -4.12
N SER A 35 -2.01 7.26 -2.96
CA SER A 35 -2.98 6.21 -2.69
C SER A 35 -3.63 6.38 -1.31
N GLY A 36 -4.81 5.80 -1.13
CA GLY A 36 -5.47 5.72 0.18
C GLY A 36 -4.76 4.77 1.17
N ASP A 37 -3.74 4.05 0.70
CA ASP A 37 -3.08 3.01 1.49
C ASP A 37 -2.25 3.59 2.62
N THR A 38 -1.51 4.66 2.34
CA THR A 38 -0.72 5.40 3.33
C THR A 38 -1.58 5.92 4.47
N VAL A 39 -2.77 6.44 4.16
CA VAL A 39 -3.74 6.90 5.16
C VAL A 39 -4.19 5.74 6.04
N SER A 40 -4.34 4.55 5.48
CA SER A 40 -4.78 3.36 6.23
C SER A 40 -3.72 2.89 7.24
N ILE A 41 -2.43 2.95 6.87
CA ILE A 41 -1.33 2.70 7.81
C ILE A 41 -1.42 3.69 8.99
N ALA A 42 -1.58 4.98 8.68
CA ALA A 42 -1.67 6.02 9.70
C ALA A 42 -2.88 5.81 10.62
N ILE A 43 -4.05 5.49 10.06
CA ILE A 43 -5.27 5.18 10.83
C ILE A 43 -5.02 4.03 11.81
N VAL A 44 -4.42 2.93 11.37
CA VAL A 44 -4.13 1.77 12.25
C VAL A 44 -3.08 2.12 13.32
N ALA A 45 -2.04 2.88 12.96
CA ALA A 45 -1.02 3.33 13.90
C ALA A 45 -1.60 4.26 14.98
N VAL A 46 -2.47 5.20 14.59
CA VAL A 46 -3.17 6.10 15.51
C VAL A 46 -4.17 5.31 16.38
N ALA A 47 -4.84 4.28 15.85
CA ALA A 47 -5.68 3.39 16.65
C ALA A 47 -4.86 2.65 17.72
N LEU A 48 -3.68 2.12 17.38
CA LEU A 48 -2.77 1.48 18.35
C LEU A 48 -2.28 2.46 19.41
N TYR A 49 -1.98 3.71 19.03
CA TYR A 49 -1.68 4.78 19.97
C TYR A 49 -2.88 5.13 20.87
N GLY A 50 -4.10 5.14 20.32
CA GLY A 50 -5.32 5.35 21.10
C GLY A 50 -5.52 4.25 22.15
N LEU A 51 -5.23 2.99 21.81
CA LEU A 51 -5.25 1.88 22.75
C LEU A 51 -4.21 2.03 23.87
N SER A 52 -3.01 2.54 23.58
CA SER A 52 -2.01 2.79 24.61
C SER A 52 -2.42 3.98 25.51
N VAL A 53 -2.90 5.07 24.94
CA VAL A 53 -3.41 6.24 25.67
C VAL A 53 -4.63 5.89 26.53
N ALA A 54 -5.49 4.96 26.09
CA ALA A 54 -6.64 4.50 26.86
C ALA A 54 -6.25 3.91 28.23
N SER A 55 -4.98 3.54 28.41
CA SER A 55 -4.46 3.07 29.69
C SER A 55 -4.30 4.17 30.75
N GLU A 56 -4.18 5.43 30.33
CA GLU A 56 -4.06 6.60 31.21
C GLU A 56 -5.29 7.51 31.11
N ARG A 57 -5.77 7.74 29.88
CA ARG A 57 -6.87 8.64 29.53
C ARG A 57 -7.93 7.87 28.71
N PRO A 58 -8.86 7.14 29.36
CA PRO A 58 -9.74 6.21 28.69
C PRO A 58 -10.66 6.89 27.67
N VAL A 59 -11.19 8.08 27.98
CA VAL A 59 -12.07 8.83 27.06
C VAL A 59 -11.33 9.26 25.81
N VAL A 60 -10.11 9.79 25.94
CA VAL A 60 -9.30 10.26 24.81
C VAL A 60 -8.88 9.08 23.93
N GLY A 61 -8.40 8.00 24.54
CA GLY A 61 -8.02 6.79 23.79
C GLY A 61 -9.21 6.14 23.07
N ALA A 62 -10.39 6.11 23.70
CA ALA A 62 -11.63 5.61 23.11
C ALA A 62 -12.14 6.48 21.95
N ALA A 63 -12.12 7.80 22.12
CA ALA A 63 -12.50 8.73 21.05
C ALA A 63 -11.55 8.58 19.83
N LEU A 64 -10.25 8.48 20.08
CA LEU A 64 -9.24 8.33 19.02
C LEU A 64 -9.40 7.01 18.25
N THR A 65 -9.51 5.89 18.98
CA THR A 65 -9.71 4.56 18.38
C THR A 65 -11.03 4.46 17.61
N GLY A 66 -12.11 5.02 18.17
CA GLY A 66 -13.40 5.10 17.49
C GLY A 66 -13.31 5.92 16.20
N LEU A 67 -12.74 7.12 16.26
CA LEU A 67 -12.55 7.96 15.07
C LEU A 67 -11.72 7.27 13.99
N CYS A 68 -10.66 6.56 14.37
CA CYS A 68 -9.87 5.74 13.45
C CYS A 68 -10.69 4.60 12.82
N ALA A 69 -11.52 3.90 13.60
CA ALA A 69 -12.39 2.85 13.07
C ALA A 69 -13.43 3.42 12.06
N ALA A 70 -14.03 4.57 12.36
CA ALA A 70 -14.93 5.27 11.45
C ALA A 70 -14.21 5.72 10.17
N ALA A 71 -13.03 6.32 10.30
CA ALA A 71 -12.20 6.72 9.16
C ALA A 71 -11.81 5.51 8.29
N LEU A 72 -11.50 4.36 8.90
CA LEU A 72 -11.21 3.13 8.18
C LEU A 72 -12.45 2.59 7.46
N ALA A 73 -13.62 2.66 8.11
CA ALA A 73 -14.89 2.23 7.55
C ALA A 73 -15.29 3.04 6.31
N LEU A 74 -15.03 4.35 6.34
CA LEU A 74 -15.29 5.27 5.23
C LEU A 74 -14.27 5.11 4.10
N SER A 75 -13.01 4.87 4.41
CA SER A 75 -11.93 4.81 3.41
C SER A 75 -11.72 3.43 2.78
N ARG A 76 -11.86 2.36 3.56
CA ARG A 76 -11.54 0.97 3.18
C ARG A 76 -12.71 0.01 3.30
N GLY A 77 -13.85 0.50 3.75
CA GLY A 77 -15.07 -0.27 3.90
C GLY A 77 -15.24 -0.90 5.28
N PRO A 78 -16.46 -1.39 5.56
CA PRO A 78 -16.87 -1.85 6.90
C PRO A 78 -16.11 -3.07 7.39
N LEU A 79 -15.75 -4.00 6.50
CA LEU A 79 -15.16 -5.28 6.89
C LEU A 79 -13.81 -5.11 7.60
N LEU A 80 -12.94 -4.25 7.05
CA LEU A 80 -11.62 -3.98 7.64
C LEU A 80 -11.74 -3.15 8.92
N ALA A 81 -12.70 -2.23 8.99
CA ALA A 81 -13.03 -1.50 10.21
C ALA A 81 -13.55 -2.43 11.32
N ALA A 82 -14.41 -3.39 10.99
CA ALA A 82 -14.89 -4.42 11.91
C ALA A 82 -13.73 -5.29 12.41
N GLY A 83 -12.78 -5.66 11.54
CA GLY A 83 -11.55 -6.36 11.93
C GLY A 83 -10.70 -5.57 12.93
N LEU A 84 -10.49 -4.27 12.67
CA LEU A 84 -9.79 -3.39 13.59
C LEU A 84 -10.50 -3.31 14.96
N LEU A 85 -11.82 -3.11 14.96
CA LEU A 85 -12.62 -3.05 16.17
C LEU A 85 -12.60 -4.36 16.96
N ALA A 86 -12.77 -5.49 16.27
CA ALA A 86 -12.68 -6.82 16.87
C ALA A 86 -11.31 -7.06 17.51
N GLY A 87 -10.24 -6.64 16.85
CA GLY A 87 -8.88 -6.68 17.38
C GLY A 87 -8.72 -5.80 18.63
N CYS A 88 -9.22 -4.56 18.61
CA CYS A 88 -9.22 -3.68 19.78
C CYS A 88 -9.97 -4.30 20.98
N ILE A 89 -11.16 -4.88 20.73
CA ILE A 89 -11.97 -5.53 21.77
C ILE A 89 -11.23 -6.75 22.34
N LEU A 90 -10.65 -7.58 21.46
CA LEU A 90 -9.87 -8.75 21.86
C LEU A 90 -8.64 -8.36 22.69
N GLY A 91 -7.92 -7.31 22.31
CA GLY A 91 -6.75 -6.82 23.05
C GLY A 91 -7.08 -6.36 24.46
N LEU A 92 -8.21 -5.66 24.61
CA LEU A 92 -8.73 -5.26 25.90
C LEU A 92 -9.22 -6.45 26.74
N ALA A 93 -9.79 -7.48 26.11
CA ALA A 93 -10.21 -8.71 26.78
C ALA A 93 -9.01 -9.47 27.36
N LEU A 94 -7.93 -9.56 26.59
CA LEU A 94 -6.71 -10.30 26.94
C LEU A 94 -5.79 -9.51 27.89
N CYS A 95 -5.88 -8.18 27.90
CA CYS A 95 -5.13 -7.33 28.81
C CYS A 95 -5.67 -7.44 30.24
N THR A 96 -4.95 -8.17 31.11
CA THR A 96 -5.33 -8.41 32.51
C THR A 96 -5.46 -7.13 33.33
N SER A 97 -4.68 -6.09 33.01
CA SER A 97 -4.70 -4.79 33.70
C SER A 97 -5.76 -3.82 33.16
N CYS A 98 -6.51 -4.18 32.12
CA CYS A 98 -7.42 -3.27 31.40
C CYS A 98 -8.92 -3.50 31.71
N ARG A 99 -9.25 -4.40 32.65
CA ARG A 99 -10.60 -5.00 32.82
C ARG A 99 -11.73 -4.02 33.17
N ARG A 100 -11.46 -2.88 33.83
CA ARG A 100 -12.47 -1.88 34.23
C ARG A 100 -12.75 -0.78 33.18
N ARG A 101 -12.12 -0.88 31.99
CA ARG A 101 -12.14 0.14 30.91
C ARG A 101 -13.02 -0.28 29.70
N TRP A 102 -13.72 -1.41 29.83
CA TRP A 102 -14.53 -2.08 28.81
C TRP A 102 -15.83 -1.34 28.42
N LEU A 103 -16.45 -0.60 29.34
CA LEU A 103 -17.74 0.08 29.14
C LEU A 103 -17.66 1.46 28.45
N ALA A 104 -16.54 2.18 28.60
CA ALA A 104 -16.37 3.50 27.97
C ALA A 104 -15.94 3.39 26.49
N MET A 105 -15.21 2.33 26.15
CA MET A 105 -14.80 2.03 24.78
C MET A 105 -15.95 1.48 23.93
N SER A 106 -16.81 0.62 24.48
CA SER A 106 -17.96 0.05 23.75
C SER A 106 -18.95 1.12 23.25
N VAL A 107 -19.16 2.17 24.05
CA VAL A 107 -19.99 3.33 23.69
C VAL A 107 -19.32 4.20 22.61
N CYS A 108 -18.01 4.41 22.66
CA CYS A 108 -17.30 5.17 21.61
C CYS A 108 -17.20 4.41 20.29
N THR A 109 -17.03 3.08 20.33
CA THR A 109 -17.11 2.23 19.12
C THR A 109 -18.51 2.23 18.52
N ALA A 110 -19.57 2.29 19.35
CA ALA A 110 -20.95 2.45 18.90
C ALA A 110 -21.21 3.84 18.30
N CYS A 111 -20.66 4.91 18.88
CA CYS A 111 -20.75 6.27 18.33
C CYS A 111 -19.95 6.44 17.03
N ALA A 112 -18.78 5.80 16.91
CA ALA A 112 -17.98 5.80 15.69
C ALA A 112 -18.68 5.06 14.54
N LEU A 113 -19.27 3.90 14.82
CA LEU A 113 -20.13 3.18 13.88
C LEU A 113 -21.40 3.99 13.55
N GLY A 114 -21.99 4.67 14.53
CA GLY A 114 -23.16 5.54 14.36
C GLY A 114 -22.87 6.77 13.50
N LEU A 115 -21.71 7.41 13.65
CA LEU A 115 -21.30 8.55 12.82
C LEU A 115 -20.96 8.12 11.39
N ALA A 116 -20.26 6.99 11.23
CA ALA A 116 -19.99 6.41 9.92
C ALA A 116 -21.30 6.03 9.19
N ALA A 117 -22.28 5.46 9.92
CA ALA A 117 -23.61 5.17 9.41
C ALA A 117 -24.40 6.45 9.07
N ALA A 118 -24.33 7.50 9.89
CA ALA A 118 -25.00 8.78 9.65
C ALA A 118 -24.44 9.52 8.42
N VAL A 119 -23.12 9.50 8.23
CA VAL A 119 -22.46 10.06 7.04
C VAL A 119 -22.78 9.24 5.79
N ALA A 120 -22.82 7.90 5.91
CA ALA A 120 -23.26 7.04 4.82
C ALA A 120 -24.74 7.26 4.46
N LEU A 121 -25.60 7.59 5.42
CA LEU A 121 -27.00 7.93 5.19
C LEU A 121 -27.21 9.37 4.68
N TRP A 122 -26.17 10.20 4.63
CA TRP A 122 -26.28 11.56 4.12
C TRP A 122 -26.58 11.52 2.62
N LYS A 123 -27.74 12.07 2.23
CA LYS A 123 -28.10 12.29 0.82
C LYS A 123 -27.22 13.39 0.23
N LEU A 124 -26.33 13.04 -0.70
CA LEU A 124 -25.77 14.03 -1.61
C LEU A 124 -26.84 14.43 -2.65
N PRO A 125 -26.87 15.69 -3.11
CA PRO A 125 -27.87 16.17 -4.06
C PRO A 125 -27.85 15.50 -5.45
N ASP A 126 -26.80 14.73 -5.77
CA ASP A 126 -26.45 14.42 -7.17
C ASP A 126 -27.12 13.18 -7.76
N GLY A 127 -28.31 12.79 -7.29
CA GLY A 127 -29.12 11.72 -7.93
C GLY A 127 -28.54 10.30 -7.90
N SER A 128 -27.28 10.12 -7.49
CA SER A 128 -26.74 8.82 -7.10
C SER A 128 -27.47 8.38 -5.83
N GLY A 129 -28.05 7.17 -5.80
CA GLY A 129 -28.76 6.64 -4.63
C GLY A 129 -27.99 6.81 -3.31
N PRO A 130 -28.65 6.66 -2.14
CA PRO A 130 -28.05 6.97 -0.85
C PRO A 130 -26.70 6.25 -0.71
N LEU A 131 -25.64 7.01 -0.37
CA LEU A 131 -24.26 6.52 -0.23
C LEU A 131 -24.20 5.23 0.59
N GLY A 132 -25.09 5.07 1.58
CA GLY A 132 -25.24 3.90 2.42
C GLY A 132 -25.59 2.63 1.67
N LEU A 133 -26.43 2.69 0.62
CA LEU A 133 -26.71 1.52 -0.22
C LEU A 133 -25.48 1.12 -1.04
N ARG A 134 -24.71 2.08 -1.56
CA ARG A 134 -23.44 1.79 -2.27
C ARG A 134 -22.40 1.22 -1.31
N TRP A 135 -22.33 1.74 -0.09
CA TRP A 135 -21.41 1.28 0.95
C TRP A 135 -21.76 -0.14 1.44
N LEU A 136 -23.05 -0.43 1.63
CA LEU A 136 -23.55 -1.79 1.93
C LEU A 136 -23.33 -2.76 0.76
N HIS A 137 -23.54 -2.30 -0.48
CA HIS A 137 -23.21 -3.10 -1.66
C HIS A 137 -21.70 -3.41 -1.72
N THR A 138 -20.85 -2.45 -1.33
CA THR A 138 -19.41 -2.67 -1.24
C THR A 138 -19.08 -3.76 -0.23
N LEU A 139 -19.75 -3.79 0.94
CA LEU A 139 -19.62 -4.89 1.90
C LEU A 139 -20.01 -6.24 1.27
N GLY A 140 -21.18 -6.33 0.63
CA GLY A 140 -21.66 -7.58 0.02
C GLY A 140 -20.76 -8.08 -1.13
N SER A 141 -20.17 -7.15 -1.89
CA SER A 141 -19.26 -7.50 -3.00
C SER A 141 -17.85 -7.89 -2.56
N THR A 142 -17.44 -7.52 -1.34
CA THR A 142 -16.08 -7.75 -0.83
C THR A 142 -16.01 -8.80 0.27
N ALA A 143 -17.13 -9.10 0.93
CA ALA A 143 -17.22 -10.16 1.93
C ALA A 143 -17.44 -11.50 1.23
N ALA A 144 -16.39 -12.31 1.14
CA ALA A 144 -16.46 -13.66 0.63
C ALA A 144 -15.45 -14.56 1.36
N PRO A 145 -15.75 -15.86 1.52
CA PRO A 145 -14.80 -16.78 2.12
C PRO A 145 -13.56 -16.91 1.23
N LEU A 146 -12.39 -17.05 1.85
CA LEU A 146 -11.15 -17.28 1.12
C LEU A 146 -11.21 -18.57 0.33
N THR A 147 -10.83 -18.50 -0.95
CA THR A 147 -10.52 -19.71 -1.71
C THR A 147 -9.12 -20.23 -1.34
N ARG A 148 -8.83 -21.49 -1.68
CA ARG A 148 -7.47 -22.05 -1.53
C ARG A 148 -6.43 -21.22 -2.30
N GLY A 149 -6.81 -20.70 -3.48
CA GLY A 149 -5.94 -19.85 -4.30
C GLY A 149 -5.59 -18.54 -3.58
N ASP A 150 -6.58 -17.90 -2.95
CA ASP A 150 -6.39 -16.67 -2.19
C ASP A 150 -5.49 -16.88 -0.97
N GLY A 151 -5.64 -18.02 -0.26
CA GLY A 151 -4.77 -18.35 0.87
C GLY A 151 -3.31 -18.53 0.47
N ILE A 152 -3.04 -19.22 -0.64
CA ILE A 152 -1.68 -19.39 -1.18
C ILE A 152 -1.13 -18.03 -1.63
N TRP A 153 -1.94 -17.22 -2.30
CA TRP A 153 -1.57 -15.87 -2.70
C TRP A 153 -1.22 -15.03 -1.48
N LEU A 154 -2.04 -15.06 -0.42
CA LEU A 154 -1.82 -14.29 0.80
C LEU A 154 -0.51 -14.67 1.47
N LEU A 155 -0.26 -15.97 1.67
CA LEU A 155 0.96 -16.45 2.30
C LEU A 155 2.20 -16.06 1.49
N ARG A 156 2.17 -16.26 0.16
CA ARG A 156 3.28 -15.93 -0.74
C ARG A 156 3.58 -14.44 -0.71
N ASN A 157 2.57 -13.59 -0.85
CA ASN A 157 2.76 -12.14 -0.93
C ASN A 157 3.08 -11.55 0.44
N ALA A 158 2.37 -11.93 1.51
CA ALA A 158 2.64 -11.42 2.86
C ALA A 158 4.07 -11.73 3.34
N SER A 159 4.62 -12.90 2.98
CA SER A 159 5.97 -13.32 3.38
C SER A 159 7.07 -12.35 2.93
N TRP A 160 6.94 -11.78 1.73
CA TRP A 160 7.89 -10.80 1.20
C TRP A 160 7.45 -9.35 1.46
N TYR A 161 6.15 -9.08 1.34
CA TYR A 161 5.58 -7.75 1.50
C TYR A 161 5.83 -7.18 2.90
N VAL A 162 5.68 -8.00 3.93
CA VAL A 162 5.87 -7.58 5.33
C VAL A 162 7.23 -8.00 5.89
N TRP A 163 8.17 -8.38 5.02
CA TRP A 163 9.56 -8.60 5.42
C TRP A 163 10.22 -7.25 5.75
N PRO A 164 11.00 -7.13 6.84
CA PRO A 164 11.44 -8.16 7.79
C PRO A 164 10.59 -8.24 9.08
N LEU A 165 9.39 -7.65 9.12
CA LEU A 165 8.59 -7.52 10.33
C LEU A 165 8.02 -8.86 10.83
N TRP A 166 7.50 -9.71 9.93
CA TRP A 166 6.84 -10.95 10.35
C TRP A 166 7.72 -11.92 11.16
N PRO A 167 9.01 -12.20 10.82
CA PRO A 167 9.82 -13.11 11.63
C PRO A 167 10.11 -12.52 13.01
N LEU A 168 10.30 -11.20 13.09
CA LEU A 168 10.55 -10.49 14.36
C LEU A 168 9.29 -10.43 15.23
N ALA A 169 8.13 -10.23 14.62
CA ALA A 169 6.85 -10.28 15.32
C ALA A 169 6.55 -11.69 15.82
N ALA A 170 6.76 -12.73 15.01
CA ALA A 170 6.65 -14.12 15.44
C ALA A 170 7.60 -14.43 16.62
N TRP A 171 8.85 -13.97 16.54
CA TRP A 171 9.80 -14.08 17.63
C TRP A 171 9.35 -13.35 18.90
N SER A 172 8.77 -12.15 18.78
CA SER A 172 8.22 -11.43 19.94
C SER A 172 7.13 -12.23 20.65
N LEU A 173 6.22 -12.86 19.90
CA LEU A 173 5.14 -13.67 20.46
C LEU A 173 5.71 -14.91 21.15
N TYR A 174 6.74 -15.53 20.57
CA TYR A 174 7.42 -16.67 21.16
C TYR A 174 8.20 -16.31 22.43
N ALA A 175 8.98 -15.22 22.40
CA ALA A 175 9.79 -14.75 23.52
C ALA A 175 8.90 -14.35 24.72
N TRP A 176 7.75 -13.74 24.45
CA TRP A 176 6.79 -13.31 25.45
C TRP A 176 5.63 -14.31 25.69
N ARG A 177 5.76 -15.58 25.26
CA ARG A 177 4.69 -16.59 25.34
C ARG A 177 4.10 -16.82 26.73
N ARG A 178 4.88 -16.55 27.79
CA ARG A 178 4.44 -16.66 29.20
C ARG A 178 3.75 -15.39 29.73
N HIS A 179 3.81 -14.29 28.98
CA HIS A 179 3.32 -12.97 29.34
C HIS A 179 2.52 -12.32 28.19
N LEU A 180 1.82 -13.12 27.38
CA LEU A 180 1.04 -12.62 26.24
C LEU A 180 -0.07 -11.64 26.64
N GLY A 181 -0.54 -11.68 27.88
CA GLY A 181 -1.51 -10.72 28.43
C GLY A 181 -0.92 -9.34 28.77
N ALA A 182 0.39 -9.15 28.65
CA ALA A 182 1.01 -7.85 28.85
C ALA A 182 0.57 -6.88 27.73
N ALA A 183 0.14 -5.67 28.10
CA ALA A 183 -0.47 -4.71 27.18
C ALA A 183 0.38 -4.43 25.91
N HIS A 184 1.71 -4.35 26.05
CA HIS A 184 2.62 -4.08 24.94
C HIS A 184 2.71 -5.21 23.90
N ILE A 185 2.28 -6.43 24.23
CA ILE A 185 2.16 -7.56 23.29
C ILE A 185 0.69 -7.81 22.93
N ALA A 186 -0.20 -7.86 23.92
CA ALA A 186 -1.62 -8.17 23.74
C ALA A 186 -2.32 -7.22 22.77
N LEU A 187 -2.10 -5.90 22.89
CA LEU A 187 -2.76 -4.88 22.07
C LEU A 187 -2.36 -4.97 20.60
N PRO A 188 -1.07 -4.89 20.20
CA PRO A 188 -0.71 -5.00 18.80
C PRO A 188 -0.98 -6.41 18.22
N ALA A 189 -0.83 -7.48 19.01
CA ALA A 189 -1.13 -8.85 18.54
C ALA A 189 -2.62 -9.07 18.25
N SER A 190 -3.50 -8.53 19.10
CA SER A 190 -4.94 -8.64 18.90
C SER A 190 -5.45 -7.79 17.74
N VAL A 191 -4.92 -6.57 17.55
CA VAL A 191 -5.19 -5.74 16.36
C VAL A 191 -4.73 -6.46 15.09
N LEU A 192 -3.53 -7.06 15.10
CA LEU A 192 -3.05 -7.88 13.98
C LEU A 192 -4.00 -9.07 13.72
N ALA A 193 -4.45 -9.77 14.77
CA ALA A 193 -5.37 -10.90 14.64
C ALA A 193 -6.72 -10.47 14.07
N GLY A 194 -7.30 -9.37 14.54
CA GLY A 194 -8.57 -8.83 14.04
C GLY A 194 -8.49 -8.41 12.56
N LEU A 195 -7.41 -7.74 12.17
CA LEU A 195 -7.14 -7.40 10.77
C LEU A 195 -6.92 -8.66 9.91
N ALA A 196 -6.18 -9.66 10.40
CA ALA A 196 -5.96 -10.92 9.70
C ALA A 196 -7.27 -11.70 9.51
N LEU A 197 -8.17 -11.70 10.49
CA LEU A 197 -9.51 -12.28 10.37
C LEU A 197 -10.34 -11.55 9.31
N ALA A 198 -10.30 -10.22 9.27
CA ALA A 198 -10.99 -9.45 8.23
C ALA A 198 -10.42 -9.71 6.83
N LEU A 199 -9.09 -9.84 6.70
CA LEU A 199 -8.46 -10.31 5.45
C LEU A 199 -8.94 -11.72 5.08
N GLY A 200 -9.12 -12.60 6.08
CA GLY A 200 -9.66 -13.94 5.93
C GLY A 200 -11.11 -14.02 5.46
N ALA A 201 -11.83 -12.90 5.47
CA ALA A 201 -13.21 -12.79 5.01
C ALA A 201 -13.36 -11.82 3.82
N ALA A 202 -12.23 -11.32 3.27
CA ALA A 202 -12.22 -10.33 2.21
C ALA A 202 -11.73 -10.93 0.90
N ALA A 203 -12.53 -10.80 -0.16
CA ALA A 203 -12.14 -11.12 -1.53
C ALA A 203 -12.47 -9.97 -2.50
N PRO A 204 -11.73 -9.79 -3.61
CA PRO A 204 -10.42 -10.39 -3.89
C PRO A 204 -9.35 -9.84 -2.93
N LEU A 205 -8.31 -10.62 -2.64
CA LEU A 205 -7.16 -10.15 -1.87
C LEU A 205 -6.17 -9.40 -2.76
N ASP A 206 -5.64 -8.29 -2.24
CA ASP A 206 -4.65 -7.45 -2.91
C ASP A 206 -3.68 -6.83 -1.88
N GLU A 207 -2.56 -6.31 -2.37
CA GLU A 207 -1.49 -5.75 -1.53
C GLU A 207 -1.97 -4.53 -0.71
N SER A 208 -2.96 -3.80 -1.23
CA SER A 208 -3.53 -2.62 -0.59
C SER A 208 -4.13 -2.95 0.79
N LYS A 209 -4.66 -4.17 0.96
CA LYS A 209 -5.24 -4.65 2.23
C LYS A 209 -4.17 -5.18 3.19
N LEU A 210 -3.07 -5.75 2.67
CA LEU A 210 -1.94 -6.22 3.49
C LEU A 210 -1.27 -5.07 4.25
N VAL A 211 -1.27 -3.86 3.68
CA VAL A 211 -0.71 -2.64 4.26
C VAL A 211 -1.19 -2.36 5.69
N LEU A 212 -2.43 -2.72 6.03
CA LEU A 212 -3.00 -2.48 7.36
C LEU A 212 -2.28 -3.28 8.47
N THR A 213 -1.66 -4.41 8.11
CA THR A 213 -0.95 -5.27 9.07
C THR A 213 0.42 -4.74 9.47
N ILE A 214 0.98 -3.79 8.70
CA ILE A 214 2.36 -3.31 8.88
C ILE A 214 2.53 -2.59 10.22
N ALA A 215 1.58 -1.71 10.59
CA ALA A 215 1.65 -0.97 11.85
C ALA A 215 1.70 -1.87 13.10
N PRO A 216 0.78 -2.83 13.32
CA PRO A 216 0.87 -3.72 14.47
C PRO A 216 2.09 -4.65 14.41
N LEU A 217 2.50 -5.09 13.21
CA LEU A 217 3.72 -5.90 13.05
C LEU A 217 5.00 -5.12 13.40
N ALA A 218 5.08 -3.83 13.06
CA ALA A 218 6.21 -2.98 13.41
C ALA A 218 6.32 -2.78 14.92
N VAL A 219 5.19 -2.61 15.62
CA VAL A 219 5.17 -2.53 17.09
C VAL A 219 5.63 -3.85 17.72
N LEU A 220 5.11 -5.00 17.25
CA LEU A 220 5.53 -6.32 17.75
C LEU A 220 7.02 -6.59 17.48
N ALA A 221 7.50 -6.29 16.28
CA ALA A 221 8.91 -6.43 15.92
C ALA A 221 9.83 -5.60 16.83
N ALA A 222 9.41 -4.40 17.23
CA ALA A 222 10.17 -3.55 18.14
C ALA A 222 10.35 -4.13 19.55
N PHE A 223 9.36 -4.88 20.04
CA PHE A 223 9.47 -5.61 21.32
C PHE A 223 10.18 -6.95 21.18
N GLY A 224 10.16 -7.56 19.98
CA GLY A 224 10.91 -8.79 19.69
C GLY A 224 12.40 -8.55 19.53
N PHE A 225 12.80 -7.45 18.91
CA PHE A 225 14.20 -7.19 18.54
C PHE A 225 15.18 -7.25 19.74
N PRO A 226 14.93 -6.58 20.88
CA PRO A 226 15.85 -6.60 22.03
C PRO A 226 15.93 -7.96 22.74
N THR A 227 15.02 -8.90 22.43
CA THR A 227 15.00 -10.24 23.02
C THR A 227 15.79 -11.26 22.20
N LEU A 228 16.34 -10.85 21.05
CA LEU A 228 17.17 -11.71 20.22
C LEU A 228 18.45 -12.09 20.95
N ARG A 229 18.96 -13.28 20.62
CA ARG A 229 20.30 -13.67 21.06
C ARG A 229 21.31 -12.79 20.32
N ARG A 230 22.37 -12.33 21.00
CA ARG A 230 23.48 -11.54 20.39
C ARG A 230 23.98 -12.11 19.06
N THR A 231 24.03 -13.44 18.93
CA THR A 231 24.40 -14.12 17.69
C THR A 231 23.45 -13.80 16.54
N LEU A 232 22.13 -13.89 16.76
CA LEU A 232 21.12 -13.62 15.74
C LEU A 232 21.09 -12.15 15.33
N GLU A 233 21.28 -11.23 16.29
CA GLU A 233 21.42 -9.80 15.99
C GLU A 233 22.61 -9.53 15.05
N GLN A 234 23.75 -10.17 15.31
CA GLN A 234 24.93 -10.04 14.46
C GLN A 234 24.70 -10.59 13.05
N TRP A 235 24.02 -11.74 12.92
CA TRP A 235 23.67 -12.29 11.60
C TRP A 235 22.71 -11.37 10.84
N PHE A 236 21.72 -10.78 11.51
CA PHE A 236 20.79 -9.84 10.91
C PHE A 236 21.51 -8.59 10.37
N ASP A 237 22.43 -8.02 11.16
CA ASP A 237 23.26 -6.88 10.73
C ASP A 237 24.05 -7.21 9.44
N TRP A 238 24.76 -8.33 9.42
CA TRP A 238 25.60 -8.71 8.28
C TRP A 238 24.77 -9.09 7.05
N PHE A 239 23.63 -9.74 7.26
CA PHE A 239 22.67 -10.03 6.19
C PHE A 239 22.16 -8.74 5.55
N ALA A 240 21.76 -7.75 6.36
CA ALA A 240 21.31 -6.46 5.85
C ALA A 240 22.42 -5.76 5.03
N ILE A 241 23.65 -5.69 5.55
CA ILE A 241 24.79 -5.10 4.82
C ILE A 241 24.99 -5.81 3.48
N ALA A 242 25.09 -7.14 3.48
CA ALA A 242 25.36 -7.93 2.28
C ALA A 242 24.22 -7.80 1.26
N ALA A 243 22.98 -7.95 1.70
CA ALA A 243 21.80 -7.89 0.82
C ALA A 243 21.63 -6.50 0.19
N TYR A 244 21.62 -5.42 0.99
CA TYR A 244 21.42 -4.08 0.44
C TYR A 244 22.59 -3.62 -0.43
N THR A 245 23.83 -3.97 -0.08
CA THR A 245 24.99 -3.68 -0.94
C THR A 245 24.90 -4.41 -2.27
N LEU A 246 24.50 -5.69 -2.25
CA LEU A 246 24.29 -6.47 -3.47
C LEU A 246 23.16 -5.86 -4.33
N PHE A 247 22.02 -5.49 -3.74
CA PHE A 247 20.93 -4.86 -4.48
C PHE A 247 21.30 -3.48 -5.05
N ILE A 248 21.99 -2.63 -4.28
CA ILE A 248 22.49 -1.34 -4.76
C ILE A 248 23.46 -1.56 -5.94
N ALA A 249 24.36 -2.54 -5.84
CA ALA A 249 25.26 -2.90 -6.93
C ALA A 249 24.51 -3.37 -8.18
N PHE A 250 23.44 -4.18 -8.03
CA PHE A 250 22.59 -4.57 -9.15
C PHE A 250 21.91 -3.36 -9.80
N VAL A 251 21.35 -2.43 -9.02
CA VAL A 251 20.73 -1.20 -9.56
C VAL A 251 21.74 -0.40 -10.38
N TRP A 252 22.97 -0.23 -9.88
CA TRP A 252 24.05 0.40 -10.63
C TRP A 252 24.42 -0.36 -11.90
N ALA A 253 24.54 -1.69 -11.84
CA ALA A 253 24.87 -2.52 -12.99
C ALA A 253 23.81 -2.41 -14.10
N TYR A 254 22.52 -2.42 -13.74
CA TYR A 254 21.43 -2.22 -14.70
C TYR A 254 21.42 -0.80 -15.29
N PHE A 255 21.74 0.22 -14.49
CA PHE A 255 21.81 1.60 -14.96
C PHE A 255 22.99 1.80 -15.93
N LEU A 256 24.17 1.26 -15.60
CA LEU A 256 25.33 1.27 -16.50
C LEU A 256 25.04 0.50 -17.79
N ALA A 257 24.36 -0.64 -17.72
CA ALA A 257 23.94 -1.40 -18.90
C ALA A 257 22.95 -0.61 -19.77
N LEU A 258 22.04 0.16 -19.16
CA LEU A 258 21.09 1.02 -19.88
C LEU A 258 21.79 2.15 -20.63
N ILE A 259 22.80 2.79 -20.04
CA ILE A 259 23.52 3.91 -20.67
C ILE A 259 24.55 3.41 -21.70
N THR A 260 25.33 2.39 -21.36
CA THR A 260 26.44 1.92 -22.20
C THR A 260 26.01 0.88 -23.24
N GLY A 261 24.86 0.23 -23.05
CA GLY A 261 24.41 -0.91 -23.87
C GLY A 261 25.14 -2.23 -23.57
N SER A 262 26.04 -2.26 -22.60
CA SER A 262 26.83 -3.45 -22.23
C SER A 262 26.73 -3.73 -20.72
N PRO A 263 26.47 -4.98 -20.28
CA PRO A 263 26.27 -6.20 -21.07
C PRO A 263 24.95 -6.22 -21.82
N ARG A 264 24.97 -6.73 -23.07
CA ARG A 264 23.81 -6.73 -23.98
C ARG A 264 22.56 -7.40 -23.38
N ALA A 265 22.74 -8.47 -22.60
CA ALA A 265 21.62 -9.19 -21.97
C ALA A 265 20.88 -8.32 -20.91
N MET A 266 21.62 -7.53 -20.12
CA MET A 266 21.03 -6.64 -19.11
C MET A 266 20.36 -5.45 -19.79
N ALA A 267 21.04 -4.84 -20.78
CA ALA A 267 20.49 -3.74 -21.56
C ALA A 267 19.19 -4.16 -22.28
N ALA A 268 19.19 -5.32 -22.95
CA ALA A 268 18.01 -5.85 -23.63
C ALA A 268 16.85 -6.11 -22.66
N SER A 269 17.14 -6.62 -21.46
CA SER A 269 16.11 -6.83 -20.42
C SER A 269 15.41 -5.52 -20.04
N VAL A 270 16.15 -4.43 -19.84
CA VAL A 270 15.57 -3.13 -19.49
C VAL A 270 14.85 -2.51 -20.68
N LEU A 271 15.46 -2.54 -21.87
CA LEU A 271 14.90 -1.95 -23.09
C LEU A 271 13.60 -2.63 -23.54
N ARG A 272 13.40 -3.92 -23.22
CA ARG A 272 12.12 -4.60 -23.40
C ARG A 272 10.98 -3.96 -22.60
N LEU A 273 11.27 -3.39 -21.43
CA LEU A 273 10.26 -2.71 -20.60
C LEU A 273 10.03 -1.25 -21.04
N ILE A 274 11.00 -0.64 -21.74
CA ILE A 274 10.95 0.77 -22.14
C ILE A 274 11.37 0.96 -23.61
N PRO A 275 10.59 0.41 -24.56
CA PRO A 275 10.92 0.48 -25.97
C PRO A 275 10.96 1.93 -26.46
N GLY A 276 12.06 2.32 -27.11
CA GLY A 276 12.25 3.67 -27.66
C GLY A 276 12.57 4.76 -26.63
N HIS A 277 12.74 4.42 -25.35
CA HIS A 277 13.16 5.40 -24.35
C HIS A 277 14.59 5.86 -24.61
N ARG A 278 14.80 7.18 -24.61
CA ARG A 278 16.14 7.78 -24.67
C ARG A 278 16.49 8.30 -23.28
N PRO A 279 17.61 7.85 -22.67
CA PRO A 279 18.02 8.35 -21.37
C PRO A 279 18.24 9.86 -21.43
N GLY A 280 17.68 10.59 -20.47
CA GLY A 280 17.85 12.03 -20.37
C GLY A 280 19.29 12.40 -19.99
N ASN A 281 19.79 13.55 -20.46
CA ASN A 281 21.17 14.02 -20.22
C ASN A 281 21.35 14.74 -18.87
N SER A 282 20.55 14.39 -17.85
CA SER A 282 20.62 15.08 -16.55
C SER A 282 21.71 14.47 -15.68
N MET A 283 22.70 15.28 -15.28
CA MET A 283 23.78 14.86 -14.38
C MET A 283 23.36 14.87 -12.90
N LEU A 284 22.32 15.62 -12.54
CA LEU A 284 21.89 15.78 -11.15
C LEU A 284 21.49 14.44 -10.49
N PRO A 285 20.66 13.57 -11.11
CA PRO A 285 20.32 12.28 -10.51
C PRO A 285 21.53 11.36 -10.31
N LEU A 286 22.52 11.44 -11.22
CA LEU A 286 23.76 10.67 -11.11
C LEU A 286 24.58 11.11 -9.89
N VAL A 287 24.74 12.41 -9.68
CA VAL A 287 25.46 12.97 -8.52
C VAL A 287 24.77 12.59 -7.22
N LEU A 288 23.44 12.68 -7.16
CA LEU A 288 22.65 12.28 -5.99
C LEU A 288 22.80 10.78 -5.69
N ALA A 289 22.69 9.92 -6.71
CA ALA A 289 22.87 8.48 -6.55
C ALA A 289 24.28 8.12 -6.04
N LEU A 290 25.32 8.79 -6.56
CA LEU A 290 26.70 8.62 -6.09
C LEU A 290 26.86 9.08 -4.63
N ALA A 291 26.29 10.23 -4.26
CA ALA A 291 26.34 10.74 -2.89
C ALA A 291 25.68 9.77 -1.90
N VAL A 292 24.48 9.26 -2.23
CA VAL A 292 23.78 8.26 -1.40
C VAL A 292 24.58 6.97 -1.29
N THR A 293 25.17 6.49 -2.40
CA THR A 293 26.02 5.29 -2.39
C THR A 293 27.26 5.50 -1.53
N GLY A 294 27.88 6.69 -1.60
CA GLY A 294 29.02 7.07 -0.75
C GLY A 294 28.66 7.10 0.73
N LEU A 295 27.50 7.66 1.10
CA LEU A 295 26.99 7.65 2.47
C LEU A 295 26.76 6.22 2.99
N TRP A 296 26.22 5.33 2.14
CA TRP A 296 26.04 3.92 2.48
C TRP A 296 27.37 3.23 2.76
N VAL A 297 28.39 3.42 1.91
CA VAL A 297 29.73 2.88 2.12
C VAL A 297 30.37 3.46 3.39
N ALA A 298 30.26 4.77 3.63
CA ALA A 298 30.76 5.41 4.84
C ALA A 298 30.13 4.81 6.10
N LEU A 299 28.82 4.52 6.07
CA LEU A 299 28.09 3.88 7.15
C LEU A 299 28.58 2.45 7.41
N ILE A 300 28.84 1.66 6.36
CA ILE A 300 29.44 0.32 6.48
C ILE A 300 30.86 0.41 7.09
N VAL A 301 31.71 1.29 6.58
CA VAL A 301 33.09 1.48 7.07
C VAL A 301 33.08 1.89 8.54
N TRP A 302 32.22 2.84 8.92
CA TRP A 302 32.04 3.26 10.31
C TRP A 302 31.62 2.07 11.19
N ARG A 303 30.66 1.26 10.74
CA ARG A 303 30.16 0.08 11.46
C ARG A 303 31.23 -0.98 11.70
N VAL A 304 32.10 -1.23 10.70
CA VAL A 304 33.19 -2.20 10.78
C VAL A 304 34.31 -1.70 11.71
N ARG A 305 34.67 -0.40 11.62
CA ARG A 305 35.80 0.18 12.36
C ARG A 305 35.51 0.43 13.84
N ARG A 306 34.33 0.97 14.18
CA ARG A 306 34.06 1.47 15.54
C ARG A 306 33.40 0.46 16.49
N ARG A 307 32.89 -0.67 15.98
CA ARG A 307 32.10 -1.68 16.74
C ARG A 307 31.22 -1.05 17.86
N PRO A 308 30.40 -0.01 17.55
CA PRO A 308 29.70 0.79 18.57
C PRO A 308 28.76 -0.07 19.40
N ALA A 309 28.51 0.19 20.69
CA ALA A 309 27.83 -0.74 21.62
C ALA A 309 26.27 -0.66 21.66
N LEU A 310 25.60 0.06 20.75
CA LEU A 310 24.16 0.38 20.88
C LEU A 310 23.18 -0.73 20.43
N LEU A 311 22.00 -0.84 21.04
CA LEU A 311 21.02 -1.92 20.82
C LEU A 311 20.17 -1.80 19.53
N TRP A 312 20.06 -0.62 18.93
CA TRP A 312 19.27 -0.34 17.72
C TRP A 312 20.00 -0.59 16.37
N ARG A 313 21.19 -1.21 16.39
CA ARG A 313 22.10 -1.27 15.23
C ARG A 313 21.49 -1.92 13.99
N GLY A 314 20.92 -3.12 14.13
CA GLY A 314 20.39 -3.85 12.98
C GLY A 314 19.17 -3.20 12.35
N ALA A 315 18.27 -2.67 13.19
CA ALA A 315 17.14 -1.89 12.72
C ALA A 315 17.60 -0.66 11.92
N PHE A 316 18.58 0.08 12.44
CA PHE A 316 19.13 1.26 11.76
C PHE A 316 19.81 0.91 10.44
N LEU A 317 20.64 -0.13 10.40
CA LEU A 317 21.30 -0.56 9.16
C LEU A 317 20.28 -1.04 8.12
N SER A 318 19.25 -1.77 8.54
CA SER A 318 18.20 -2.22 7.63
C SER A 318 17.41 -1.05 7.06
N ALA A 319 17.01 -0.10 7.90
CA ALA A 319 16.32 1.10 7.47
C ALA A 319 17.18 1.95 6.51
N ALA A 320 18.44 2.22 6.89
CA ALA A 320 19.35 3.00 6.08
C ALA A 320 19.67 2.32 4.74
N GLY A 321 19.85 1.00 4.72
CA GLY A 321 20.08 0.23 3.50
C GLY A 321 18.88 0.23 2.58
N MET A 322 17.68 0.09 3.14
CA MET A 322 16.42 0.21 2.39
C MET A 322 16.26 1.62 1.78
N THR A 323 16.49 2.67 2.58
CA THR A 323 16.44 4.05 2.12
C THR A 323 17.48 4.31 1.03
N ALA A 324 18.72 3.87 1.19
CA ALA A 324 19.77 4.03 0.20
C ALA A 324 19.43 3.30 -1.11
N LEU A 325 18.97 2.04 -1.02
CA LEU A 325 18.54 1.25 -2.17
C LEU A 325 17.42 1.97 -2.94
N TRP A 326 16.38 2.43 -2.23
CA TRP A 326 15.26 3.12 -2.85
C TRP A 326 15.68 4.45 -3.49
N LEU A 327 16.47 5.26 -2.80
CA LEU A 327 16.96 6.55 -3.33
C LEU A 327 17.81 6.34 -4.59
N VAL A 328 18.74 5.39 -4.60
CA VAL A 328 19.55 5.06 -5.79
C VAL A 328 18.66 4.55 -6.92
N ALA A 329 17.72 3.65 -6.63
CA ALA A 329 16.80 3.11 -7.64
C ALA A 329 15.93 4.21 -8.27
N VAL A 330 15.28 5.04 -7.45
CA VAL A 330 14.39 6.10 -7.94
C VAL A 330 15.19 7.18 -8.67
N THR A 331 16.28 7.69 -8.12
CA THR A 331 17.07 8.74 -8.79
C THR A 331 17.54 8.30 -10.18
N LEU A 332 18.00 7.05 -10.33
CA LEU A 332 18.52 6.55 -11.60
C LEU A 332 17.41 6.12 -12.58
N PHE A 333 16.32 5.52 -12.10
CA PHE A 333 15.30 4.91 -12.96
C PHE A 333 13.96 5.67 -13.03
N LEU A 334 13.76 6.78 -12.31
CA LEU A 334 12.51 7.53 -12.35
C LEU A 334 12.09 7.94 -13.77
N PRO A 335 12.97 8.47 -14.65
CA PRO A 335 12.57 8.82 -16.02
C PRO A 335 12.11 7.62 -16.85
N ALA A 336 12.79 6.47 -16.68
CA ALA A 336 12.44 5.23 -17.35
C ALA A 336 11.10 4.67 -16.82
N ALA A 337 10.90 4.72 -15.49
CA ALA A 337 9.67 4.31 -14.85
C ALA A 337 8.48 5.19 -15.27
N ASP A 338 8.68 6.51 -15.36
CA ASP A 338 7.69 7.47 -15.83
C ASP A 338 7.33 7.21 -17.30
N TYR A 339 8.32 6.98 -18.16
CA TYR A 339 8.06 6.62 -19.56
C TYR A 339 7.25 5.33 -19.67
N ASN A 340 7.59 4.32 -18.89
CA ASN A 340 6.88 3.04 -18.90
C ASN A 340 5.45 3.14 -18.36
N ARG A 341 5.24 3.93 -17.30
CA ARG A 341 3.98 3.98 -16.52
C ARG A 341 3.07 5.16 -16.84
N SER A 342 3.53 6.14 -17.60
CA SER A 342 2.71 7.29 -18.00
C SER A 342 1.63 6.92 -19.01
N TYR A 343 0.43 7.47 -18.79
CA TYR A 343 -0.68 7.49 -19.75
C TYR A 343 -0.92 8.88 -20.33
N ARG A 344 -0.03 9.84 -20.05
CA ARG A 344 -0.21 11.25 -20.46
C ARG A 344 -0.37 11.40 -21.97
N VAL A 345 0.45 10.69 -22.74
CA VAL A 345 0.41 10.76 -24.22
C VAL A 345 -0.92 10.19 -24.73
N LEU A 346 -1.31 9.01 -24.23
CA LEU A 346 -2.57 8.37 -24.60
C LEU A 346 -3.78 9.26 -24.24
N ALA A 347 -3.84 9.77 -23.01
CA ALA A 347 -4.91 10.63 -22.56
C ALA A 347 -5.05 11.90 -23.40
N ARG A 348 -3.92 12.53 -23.77
CA ARG A 348 -3.93 13.70 -24.67
C ARG A 348 -4.40 13.35 -26.08
N GLN A 349 -4.00 12.21 -26.62
CA GLN A 349 -4.49 11.74 -27.93
C GLN A 349 -6.00 11.51 -27.91
N ILE A 350 -6.53 10.90 -26.85
CA ILE A 350 -7.98 10.73 -26.68
C ILE A 350 -8.66 12.10 -26.61
N GLY A 351 -8.15 13.02 -25.77
CA GLY A 351 -8.69 14.37 -25.63
C GLY A 351 -8.74 15.16 -26.94
N GLN A 352 -7.76 14.98 -27.83
CA GLN A 352 -7.76 15.60 -29.16
C GLN A 352 -8.84 15.05 -30.11
N LYS A 353 -9.40 13.87 -29.82
CA LYS A 353 -10.44 13.22 -30.63
C LYS A 353 -11.85 13.40 -30.06
N VAL A 354 -11.95 13.82 -28.80
CA VAL A 354 -13.22 14.12 -28.13
C VAL A 354 -13.55 15.61 -28.37
N PRO A 355 -14.67 15.95 -29.01
CA PRO A 355 -15.10 17.33 -29.16
C PRO A 355 -15.30 18.00 -27.79
N ALA A 356 -15.00 19.30 -27.70
CA ALA A 356 -15.14 20.04 -26.45
C ALA A 356 -16.59 20.03 -25.96
N GLY A 357 -16.80 19.69 -24.69
CA GLY A 357 -18.12 19.65 -24.05
C GLY A 357 -18.91 18.36 -24.29
N GLU A 358 -18.43 17.42 -25.11
CA GLU A 358 -19.06 16.11 -25.25
C GLU A 358 -18.72 15.19 -24.07
N CYS A 359 -19.69 14.37 -23.68
CA CYS A 359 -19.52 13.36 -22.66
C CYS A 359 -19.17 12.00 -23.26
N VAL A 360 -18.30 11.28 -22.55
CA VAL A 360 -17.78 9.96 -22.96
C VAL A 360 -18.26 8.90 -21.98
N VAL A 361 -18.88 7.84 -22.50
CA VAL A 361 -19.23 6.64 -21.74
C VAL A 361 -17.97 5.80 -21.53
N ALA A 362 -17.74 5.37 -20.30
CA ALA A 362 -16.60 4.52 -19.94
C ALA A 362 -16.99 3.03 -19.98
N ALA A 363 -16.75 2.35 -21.11
CA ALA A 363 -17.06 0.93 -21.26
C ALA A 363 -15.93 0.07 -20.69
N GLY A 364 -16.10 -0.44 -19.46
CA GLY A 364 -15.10 -1.28 -18.78
C GLY A 364 -13.78 -0.57 -18.46
N VAL A 365 -13.78 0.76 -18.40
CA VAL A 365 -12.63 1.56 -17.98
C VAL A 365 -12.65 1.67 -16.46
N SER A 366 -11.55 1.31 -15.80
CA SER A 366 -11.45 1.42 -14.35
C SER A 366 -11.57 2.89 -13.88
N PRO A 367 -12.11 3.14 -12.67
CA PRO A 367 -12.24 4.51 -12.13
C PRO A 367 -10.90 5.26 -12.08
N SER A 368 -9.81 4.58 -11.73
CA SER A 368 -8.46 5.17 -11.72
C SER A 368 -8.02 5.62 -13.12
N MET A 369 -8.31 4.82 -14.14
CA MET A 369 -7.94 5.15 -15.51
C MET A 369 -8.83 6.26 -16.08
N ARG A 370 -10.12 6.27 -15.75
CA ARG A 370 -11.03 7.40 -16.06
C ARG A 370 -10.50 8.71 -15.49
N ALA A 371 -10.08 8.72 -14.23
CA ALA A 371 -9.52 9.92 -13.58
C ALA A 371 -8.26 10.43 -14.29
N VAL A 372 -7.35 9.52 -14.68
CA VAL A 372 -6.12 9.87 -15.41
C VAL A 372 -6.43 10.46 -16.79
N ILE A 373 -7.37 9.88 -17.54
CA ILE A 373 -7.77 10.37 -18.86
C ILE A 373 -8.51 11.70 -18.74
N ALA A 374 -9.40 11.84 -17.77
CA ALA A 374 -10.11 13.09 -17.51
C ALA A 374 -9.11 14.22 -17.21
N PHE A 375 -8.12 13.96 -16.34
CA PHE A 375 -7.13 14.95 -15.94
C PHE A 375 -6.18 15.36 -17.08
N TYR A 376 -5.59 14.41 -17.80
CA TYR A 376 -4.59 14.73 -18.84
C TYR A 376 -5.19 15.00 -20.22
N GLY A 377 -6.37 14.46 -20.50
CA GLY A 377 -7.08 14.58 -21.77
C GLY A 377 -8.22 15.60 -21.77
N ASN A 378 -8.56 16.19 -20.61
CA ASN A 378 -9.70 17.09 -20.44
C ASN A 378 -11.03 16.48 -20.92
N VAL A 379 -11.21 15.18 -20.67
CA VAL A 379 -12.38 14.39 -21.10
C VAL A 379 -13.40 14.31 -19.97
N HIS A 380 -14.66 14.60 -20.28
CA HIS A 380 -15.77 14.48 -19.34
C HIS A 380 -16.40 13.10 -19.45
N PHE A 381 -16.28 12.27 -18.41
CA PHE A 381 -16.93 10.97 -18.38
C PHE A 381 -18.36 11.06 -17.86
N ALA A 382 -19.26 10.28 -18.44
CA ALA A 382 -20.61 10.10 -17.93
C ALA A 382 -20.59 9.47 -16.50
N PRO A 383 -21.60 9.73 -15.66
CA PRO A 383 -21.77 9.04 -14.38
C PRO A 383 -21.86 7.51 -14.53
N ASP A 384 -21.60 6.80 -13.43
CA ASP A 384 -21.78 5.35 -13.37
C ASP A 384 -23.26 5.01 -13.61
N GLY A 385 -23.55 4.12 -14.57
CA GLY A 385 -24.91 3.84 -15.05
C GLY A 385 -25.23 4.43 -16.43
N GLY A 386 -24.28 5.17 -17.02
CA GLY A 386 -24.39 5.71 -18.37
C GLY A 386 -25.27 6.95 -18.45
N SER A 387 -25.23 7.62 -19.61
CA SER A 387 -26.17 8.68 -19.97
C SER A 387 -26.55 8.46 -21.42
N SER A 388 -27.87 8.36 -21.68
CA SER A 388 -28.42 8.22 -23.03
C SER A 388 -28.09 9.41 -23.93
N ALA A 389 -27.65 10.53 -23.35
CA ALA A 389 -27.23 11.73 -24.08
C ALA A 389 -25.78 11.65 -24.61
N CYS A 390 -24.95 10.73 -24.08
CA CYS A 390 -23.56 10.62 -24.51
C CYS A 390 -23.43 9.82 -25.79
N ARG A 391 -22.81 10.44 -26.80
CA ARG A 391 -22.62 9.85 -28.14
C ARG A 391 -21.24 9.25 -28.36
N LEU A 392 -20.34 9.36 -27.38
CA LEU A 392 -18.99 8.81 -27.45
C LEU A 392 -18.82 7.73 -26.39
N ALA A 393 -18.10 6.67 -26.72
CA ALA A 393 -17.73 5.63 -25.76
C ALA A 393 -16.25 5.28 -25.89
N LEU A 394 -15.57 5.15 -24.75
CA LEU A 394 -14.19 4.73 -24.66
C LEU A 394 -14.12 3.30 -24.13
N GLN A 395 -13.42 2.45 -24.87
CA GLN A 395 -13.31 1.02 -24.58
C GLN A 395 -11.83 0.59 -24.60
N PRO A 396 -11.30 0.02 -23.51
CA PRO A 396 -10.00 -0.62 -23.49
C PRO A 396 -10.11 -2.05 -24.02
N GLN A 397 -9.09 -2.50 -24.75
CA GLN A 397 -8.97 -3.86 -25.22
C GLN A 397 -7.60 -4.40 -24.85
N TYR A 398 -7.60 -5.48 -24.07
CA TYR A 398 -6.40 -6.16 -23.62
C TYR A 398 -6.27 -7.47 -24.40
N ARG A 399 -5.43 -7.52 -25.45
CA ARG A 399 -5.31 -8.72 -26.31
C ARG A 399 -4.92 -9.97 -25.53
N ARG A 400 -4.16 -9.81 -24.44
CA ARG A 400 -3.60 -10.91 -23.66
C ARG A 400 -4.62 -11.62 -22.76
N SER A 401 -5.74 -10.97 -22.42
CA SER A 401 -6.74 -11.59 -21.54
C SER A 401 -7.69 -12.53 -22.29
N GLY A 402 -7.77 -12.45 -23.63
CA GLY A 402 -8.74 -13.21 -24.42
C GLY A 402 -10.20 -12.89 -24.08
N ALA A 403 -10.43 -11.91 -23.21
CA ALA A 403 -11.76 -11.52 -22.76
C ALA A 403 -12.47 -10.77 -23.89
N ALA A 404 -13.76 -11.04 -24.05
CA ALA A 404 -14.61 -10.26 -24.94
C ALA A 404 -14.55 -8.78 -24.52
N PRO A 405 -14.52 -7.84 -25.49
CA PRO A 405 -14.60 -6.42 -25.18
C PRO A 405 -15.86 -6.14 -24.36
N PRO A 406 -15.79 -5.27 -23.33
CA PRO A 406 -16.97 -4.90 -22.55
C PRO A 406 -18.01 -4.27 -23.48
N PRO A 407 -19.32 -4.58 -23.32
CA PRO A 407 -20.35 -4.01 -24.18
C PRO A 407 -20.36 -2.48 -24.12
N LEU A 408 -20.80 -1.85 -25.21
CA LEU A 408 -20.97 -0.41 -25.30
C LEU A 408 -22.41 -0.05 -24.93
N ASP A 409 -22.56 0.97 -24.08
CA ASP A 409 -23.86 1.53 -23.70
C ASP A 409 -23.99 2.98 -24.20
N PRO A 410 -25.15 3.40 -24.74
CA PRO A 410 -26.35 2.58 -25.00
C PRO A 410 -26.16 1.57 -26.15
N ALA A 411 -27.02 0.55 -26.19
CA ALA A 411 -27.06 -0.40 -27.30
C ALA A 411 -27.40 0.32 -28.62
N GLY A 412 -26.59 0.11 -29.65
CA GLY A 412 -26.75 0.75 -30.96
C GLY A 412 -25.61 0.41 -31.91
N SER A 413 -25.65 0.99 -33.12
CA SER A 413 -24.54 0.95 -34.06
C SER A 413 -23.47 1.97 -33.63
N TRP A 414 -22.23 1.51 -33.50
CA TRP A 414 -21.10 2.32 -33.07
C TRP A 414 -20.02 2.34 -34.16
N ASP A 415 -19.62 3.54 -34.56
CA ASP A 415 -18.56 3.76 -35.54
C ASP A 415 -17.23 4.02 -34.83
N LEU A 416 -16.16 3.38 -35.29
CA LEU A 416 -14.83 3.57 -34.73
C LEU A 416 -14.28 4.93 -35.19
N VAL A 417 -14.10 5.85 -34.24
CA VAL A 417 -13.55 7.19 -34.49
C VAL A 417 -12.02 7.18 -34.40
N TRP A 418 -11.49 6.42 -33.45
CA TRP A 418 -10.07 6.38 -33.18
C TRP A 418 -9.66 5.09 -32.49
N GLU A 419 -8.51 4.55 -32.89
CA GLU A 419 -7.82 3.49 -32.19
C GLU A 419 -6.39 3.94 -31.93
N GLY A 420 -5.93 3.74 -30.69
CA GLY A 420 -4.56 4.02 -30.30
C GLY A 420 -4.04 3.01 -29.31
N GLN A 421 -2.73 3.03 -29.13
CA GLN A 421 -2.04 2.12 -28.24
C GLN A 421 -1.08 2.90 -27.38
N ARG A 422 -0.77 2.31 -26.23
CA ARG A 422 0.30 2.80 -25.39
C ARG A 422 1.65 2.39 -25.99
N PRO A 423 2.63 3.31 -26.15
CA PRO A 423 3.93 2.98 -26.73
C PRO A 423 4.67 1.82 -26.03
N THR A 424 4.51 1.69 -24.70
CA THR A 424 5.18 0.65 -23.90
C THR A 424 4.38 -0.64 -23.77
N ARG A 425 3.11 -0.68 -24.21
CA ARG A 425 2.26 -1.88 -24.23
C ARG A 425 1.47 -1.99 -25.52
N ALA A 426 1.98 -2.77 -26.46
CA ALA A 426 1.29 -3.10 -27.71
C ALA A 426 0.10 -4.06 -27.53
N ASP A 427 -0.01 -4.73 -26.37
CA ASP A 427 -1.13 -5.60 -26.01
C ASP A 427 -2.36 -4.83 -25.51
N GLU A 428 -2.20 -3.53 -25.24
CA GLU A 428 -3.24 -2.63 -24.73
C GLU A 428 -3.63 -1.63 -25.83
N SER A 429 -4.79 -1.86 -26.45
CA SER A 429 -5.40 -0.94 -27.41
C SER A 429 -6.59 -0.22 -26.77
N TRP A 430 -6.78 1.02 -27.19
CA TRP A 430 -7.85 1.90 -26.74
C TRP A 430 -8.66 2.34 -27.95
N ARG A 431 -9.97 2.18 -27.87
CA ARG A 431 -10.90 2.49 -28.96
C ARG A 431 -11.90 3.54 -28.51
N LEU A 432 -12.01 4.60 -29.30
CA LEU A 432 -13.04 5.61 -29.16
C LEU A 432 -14.10 5.36 -30.24
N TRP A 433 -15.33 5.18 -29.78
CA TRP A 433 -16.50 4.91 -30.59
C TRP A 433 -17.43 6.12 -30.60
N ARG A 434 -18.15 6.32 -31.70
CA ARG A 434 -19.25 7.28 -31.82
C ARG A 434 -20.52 6.54 -32.15
N LEU A 435 -21.60 6.86 -31.45
CA LEU A 435 -22.92 6.31 -31.72
C LEU A 435 -23.37 6.83 -33.10
N ALA A 436 -23.62 5.90 -34.02
CA ALA A 436 -24.11 6.22 -35.35
C ALA A 436 -25.50 6.87 -35.20
N GLN A 437 -25.73 7.99 -35.89
CA GLN A 437 -27.05 8.58 -35.95
C GLN A 437 -27.93 7.70 -36.86
N PRO A 438 -29.21 7.46 -36.52
CA PRO A 438 -30.13 6.92 -37.51
C PRO A 438 -30.11 7.87 -38.73
N ALA A 439 -29.97 7.29 -39.93
CA ALA A 439 -30.06 8.06 -41.17
C ALA A 439 -31.40 8.81 -41.20
N PRO A 440 -31.44 10.08 -41.64
CA PRO A 440 -32.67 10.87 -41.69
C PRO A 440 -33.72 10.25 -42.62
#